data_AF-A0A8R7V1Q8-F1
#
_entry.id   AF-A0A8R7V1Q8-F1
#
_cell.length_a   1.000
_cell.length_b   1.000
_cell.length_c   1.000
_cell.angle_alpha   90.00
_cell.angle_beta   90.00
_cell.angle_gamma   90.00
#
_symmetry.space_group_name_H-M   'P 1'
#
loop_
_entity.id
_entity.type
_entity.pdbx_description
1 polymer ?
#
loop_
_entity_poly.entity_id
_entity_poly.type
_entity_poly.pdbx_seq_one_letter_code
_entity_poly.pdbx_strand_id
1 'polypeptide(L)'
;MGPAVLFFLVLVAASLLPSTAQPWRYPHYPNNTTNLSTVWTNNGKFSFYNSSAVRPILQGLSPEQDPELPGFAFVAGFICPLTPTCDMSLFAIFIVHVYAGILERFYPVQVVWCANRASPVGENATLELTTDGNLVLRDADGSHVWSSNTSGQSVAGMLITKIGNLVLFDHKNATVWQSFDHPTDTLVLGQSLQEGTRLIAST
;
A
#
# COMPACT_ATOMS: atom_id res chain seq x y z
N MET A 1 38.13 -62.62 -5.71
CA MET A 1 37.63 -61.46 -6.47
C MET A 1 36.19 -61.23 -6.06
N GLY A 2 35.90 -60.16 -5.34
CA GLY A 2 34.56 -59.70 -5.02
C GLY A 2 34.54 -58.17 -5.14
N PRO A 3 33.49 -57.53 -5.68
CA PRO A 3 33.53 -56.11 -5.95
C PRO A 3 33.29 -55.29 -4.68
N ALA A 4 34.11 -54.27 -4.48
CA ALA A 4 33.93 -53.26 -3.45
C ALA A 4 32.80 -52.30 -3.86
N VAL A 5 31.82 -52.11 -2.98
CA VAL A 5 30.76 -51.11 -3.17
C VAL A 5 31.23 -49.80 -2.56
N LEU A 6 31.42 -48.79 -3.40
CA LEU A 6 31.84 -47.44 -3.02
C LEU A 6 30.60 -46.61 -2.68
N PHE A 7 30.41 -46.27 -1.40
CA PHE A 7 29.35 -45.35 -0.96
C PHE A 7 29.81 -43.90 -1.16
N PHE A 8 29.21 -43.16 -2.09
CA PHE A 8 29.34 -41.71 -2.16
C PHE A 8 28.29 -41.05 -1.26
N LEU A 9 28.75 -40.42 -0.17
CA LEU A 9 27.95 -39.49 0.63
C LEU A 9 27.89 -38.14 -0.10
N VAL A 10 26.76 -37.82 -0.73
CA VAL A 10 26.50 -36.49 -1.28
C VAL A 10 26.07 -35.58 -0.14
N LEU A 11 27.00 -34.74 0.33
CA LEU A 11 26.70 -33.64 1.25
C LEU A 11 26.01 -32.52 0.44
N VAL A 12 24.68 -32.49 0.47
CA VAL A 12 23.92 -31.34 -0.04
C VAL A 12 24.10 -30.21 0.98
N ALA A 13 24.95 -29.25 0.66
CA ALA A 13 24.99 -27.99 1.37
C ALA A 13 23.66 -27.27 1.12
N ALA A 14 22.75 -27.33 2.11
CA ALA A 14 21.56 -26.49 2.12
C ALA A 14 22.04 -25.03 2.22
N SER A 15 22.06 -24.34 1.08
CA SER A 15 22.23 -22.89 1.05
C SER A 15 21.13 -22.28 1.91
N LEU A 16 21.52 -21.59 2.97
CA LEU A 16 20.63 -20.76 3.79
C LEU A 16 20.04 -19.69 2.87
N LEU A 17 18.85 -19.95 2.34
CA LEU A 17 18.00 -18.92 1.77
C LEU A 17 17.73 -17.91 2.89
N PRO A 18 17.91 -16.59 2.66
CA PRO A 18 17.46 -15.62 3.64
C PRO A 18 15.95 -15.80 3.85
N SER A 19 15.58 -16.09 5.09
CA SER A 19 14.23 -15.92 5.62
C SER A 19 13.72 -14.52 5.24
N THR A 20 12.52 -14.27 4.72
CA THR A 20 11.21 -14.82 5.03
C THR A 20 10.25 -14.52 3.88
N ALA A 21 9.58 -15.54 3.33
CA ALA A 21 8.26 -15.35 2.73
C ALA A 21 7.36 -16.42 3.34
N GLN A 22 6.82 -16.11 4.52
CA GLN A 22 5.80 -16.95 5.15
C GLN A 22 4.50 -16.79 4.36
N PRO A 23 3.71 -17.88 4.14
CA PRO A 23 2.37 -17.76 3.59
C PRO A 23 1.50 -16.91 4.52
N TRP A 24 0.92 -15.82 4.02
CA TRP A 24 0.14 -14.88 4.81
C TRP A 24 -1.16 -15.51 5.33
N ARG A 25 -1.12 -16.04 6.55
CA ARG A 25 -2.29 -16.26 7.40
C ARG A 25 -2.64 -14.95 8.12
N TYR A 26 -3.91 -14.59 8.09
CA TYR A 26 -4.51 -13.61 9.00
C TYR A 26 -4.24 -13.97 10.48
N PRO A 27 -4.03 -13.01 11.41
CA PRO A 27 -4.22 -11.56 11.31
C PRO A 27 -2.97 -10.76 11.75
N HIS A 28 -2.28 -10.10 10.83
CA HIS A 28 -1.44 -8.96 11.15
C HIS A 28 -1.66 -7.91 10.07
N TYR A 29 -2.72 -7.12 10.28
CA TYR A 29 -2.98 -5.95 9.46
C TYR A 29 -1.83 -4.94 9.62
N PRO A 30 -1.51 -4.17 8.56
CA PRO A 30 -0.55 -3.09 8.71
C PRO A 30 -1.11 -2.04 9.69
N ASN A 31 -0.25 -1.56 10.57
CA ASN A 31 -0.60 -0.46 11.47
C ASN A 31 -1.09 0.75 10.66
N ASN A 32 -1.90 1.60 11.29
CA ASN A 32 -2.34 2.85 10.69
C ASN A 32 -1.22 3.90 10.59
N THR A 33 -0.04 3.63 11.16
CA THR A 33 1.09 4.54 11.37
C THR A 33 2.41 3.85 11.03
N THR A 34 3.36 4.64 10.55
CA THR A 34 4.72 4.18 10.23
C THR A 34 5.76 5.27 10.52
N ASN A 35 6.97 4.84 10.85
CA ASN A 35 8.11 5.71 11.13
C ASN A 35 8.91 6.00 9.85
N LEU A 36 9.77 7.01 9.90
CA LEU A 36 10.72 7.35 8.83
C LEU A 36 11.59 6.16 8.40
N SER A 37 12.13 6.26 7.18
CA SER A 37 13.03 5.28 6.57
C SER A 37 12.35 3.92 6.31
N THR A 38 11.08 3.95 5.89
CA THR A 38 10.34 2.74 5.53
C THR A 38 10.15 2.66 4.02
N VAL A 39 10.42 1.49 3.44
CA VAL A 39 10.26 1.20 2.01
C VAL A 39 9.23 0.09 1.81
N TRP A 40 8.30 0.30 0.88
CA TRP A 40 7.30 -0.67 0.46
C TRP A 40 7.45 -0.99 -1.03
N THR A 41 7.72 -2.24 -1.36
CA THR A 41 7.91 -2.71 -2.76
C THR A 41 6.66 -3.34 -3.36
N ASN A 42 6.07 -2.82 -4.44
CA ASN A 42 4.88 -3.35 -5.11
C ASN A 42 5.02 -4.83 -5.59
N ASN A 43 4.84 -5.80 -4.70
CA ASN A 43 4.93 -7.24 -4.96
C ASN A 43 3.91 -8.04 -4.14
N GLY A 44 3.56 -9.25 -4.57
CA GLY A 44 2.70 -10.16 -3.78
C GLY A 44 1.29 -9.63 -3.54
N LYS A 45 0.63 -9.13 -4.59
CA LYS A 45 -0.73 -8.58 -4.49
C LYS A 45 -1.77 -9.65 -4.16
N PHE A 46 -2.80 -9.24 -3.44
CA PHE A 46 -4.00 -10.02 -3.15
C PHE A 46 -5.07 -9.73 -4.21
N SER A 47 -5.58 -10.77 -4.86
CA SER A 47 -6.61 -10.64 -5.90
C SER A 47 -8.04 -10.71 -5.34
N PHE A 48 -8.91 -9.86 -5.88
CA PHE A 48 -10.35 -9.80 -5.66
C PHE A 48 -11.10 -10.44 -6.84
N TYR A 49 -12.34 -10.88 -6.62
CA TYR A 49 -13.12 -11.59 -7.65
C TYR A 49 -13.50 -10.69 -8.84
N ASN A 50 -13.49 -9.37 -8.65
CA ASN A 50 -13.72 -8.38 -9.70
C ASN A 50 -12.49 -8.13 -10.59
N SER A 51 -11.46 -8.97 -10.55
CA SER A 51 -10.23 -8.78 -11.32
C SER A 51 -9.39 -7.55 -10.89
N SER A 52 -9.51 -7.09 -9.65
CA SER A 52 -8.55 -6.13 -9.07
C SER A 52 -7.58 -6.84 -8.13
N ALA A 53 -6.37 -6.29 -7.98
CA ALA A 53 -5.39 -6.82 -7.05
C ALA A 53 -4.75 -5.70 -6.23
N VAL A 54 -4.62 -5.89 -4.92
CA VAL A 54 -4.11 -4.85 -4.01
C VAL A 54 -2.94 -5.34 -3.17
N ARG A 55 -2.09 -4.40 -2.76
CA ARG A 55 -1.07 -4.56 -1.74
C ARG A 55 -1.23 -3.46 -0.69
N PRO A 56 -1.88 -3.75 0.44
CA PRO A 56 -2.07 -2.78 1.52
C PRO A 56 -0.73 -2.33 2.13
N ILE A 57 -0.63 -1.06 2.49
CA ILE A 57 0.54 -0.46 3.17
C ILE A 57 0.14 0.10 4.53
N LEU A 58 -0.93 0.91 4.59
CA LEU A 58 -1.53 1.40 5.84
C LEU A 58 -3.04 1.18 5.79
N GLN A 59 -3.65 0.93 6.95
CA GLN A 59 -5.10 0.79 7.06
C GLN A 59 -5.68 1.71 8.13
N GLY A 60 -6.66 2.50 7.71
CA GLY A 60 -7.52 3.28 8.58
C GLY A 60 -8.71 2.41 8.93
N LEU A 61 -8.61 1.69 10.05
CA LEU A 61 -9.75 0.94 10.57
C LEU A 61 -10.87 1.94 10.90
N SER A 62 -12.06 1.70 10.35
CA SER A 62 -13.28 2.27 10.92
C SER A 62 -13.61 1.41 12.14
N PRO A 63 -13.57 1.95 13.37
CA PRO A 63 -14.07 1.22 14.51
C PRO A 63 -15.59 1.25 14.43
N GLU A 64 -16.20 0.29 13.75
CA GLU A 64 -17.53 -0.12 14.15
C GLU A 64 -17.36 -1.09 15.31
N GLN A 65 -17.88 -0.67 16.45
CA GLN A 65 -17.81 -1.32 17.77
C GLN A 65 -18.55 -2.66 17.85
N ASP A 66 -18.85 -3.28 16.70
CA ASP A 66 -19.54 -4.55 16.59
C ASP A 66 -18.79 -5.47 15.59
N PRO A 67 -18.13 -6.54 16.05
CA PRO A 67 -17.46 -7.50 15.19
C PRO A 67 -18.41 -8.21 14.21
N GLU A 68 -19.72 -8.18 14.44
CA GLU A 68 -20.71 -8.89 13.64
C GLU A 68 -21.34 -8.04 12.53
N LEU A 69 -21.01 -6.74 12.45
CA LEU A 69 -21.53 -5.86 11.39
C LEU A 69 -20.57 -5.77 10.18
N PRO A 70 -21.11 -5.81 8.94
CA PRO A 70 -20.32 -5.51 7.74
C PRO A 70 -19.90 -4.04 7.75
N GLY A 71 -18.61 -3.78 7.58
CA GLY A 71 -18.05 -2.45 7.55
C GLY A 71 -17.12 -2.23 6.36
N PHE A 72 -16.48 -1.07 6.35
CA PHE A 72 -15.45 -0.72 5.37
C PHE A 72 -14.22 -0.13 6.05
N ALA A 73 -13.08 -0.21 5.38
CA ALA A 73 -11.86 0.43 5.80
C ALA A 73 -11.23 1.20 4.65
N PHE A 74 -10.59 2.32 4.97
CA PHE A 74 -9.71 3.00 4.03
C PHE A 74 -8.32 2.38 4.10
N VAL A 75 -7.74 2.11 2.95
CA VAL A 75 -6.42 1.50 2.83
C VAL A 75 -5.59 2.35 1.89
N ALA A 76 -4.39 2.72 2.32
CA ALA A 76 -3.35 3.23 1.42
C ALA A 76 -2.49 2.05 0.97
N GLY A 77 -2.22 1.94 -0.33
CA GLY A 77 -1.44 0.84 -0.87
C GLY A 77 -1.31 0.87 -2.38
N PHE A 78 -0.74 -0.19 -2.94
CA PHE A 78 -0.75 -0.38 -4.39
C PHE A 78 -2.05 -1.07 -4.82
N ILE A 79 -2.68 -0.58 -5.86
CA ILE A 79 -3.83 -1.20 -6.50
C ILE A 79 -3.59 -1.36 -7.99
N CYS A 80 -3.98 -2.51 -8.48
CA CYS A 80 -4.06 -2.87 -9.87
C CYS A 80 -5.54 -3.00 -10.22
N PRO A 81 -6.12 -2.07 -10.99
CA PRO A 81 -7.57 -2.01 -11.21
C PRO A 81 -8.06 -3.06 -12.22
N LEU A 82 -7.17 -3.68 -13.02
CA LEU A 82 -7.50 -4.62 -14.08
C LEU A 82 -6.56 -5.84 -14.08
N THR A 83 -7.13 -7.05 -14.01
CA THR A 83 -6.48 -8.34 -14.30
C THR A 83 -7.11 -8.92 -15.58
N PRO A 84 -6.41 -9.75 -16.38
CA PRO A 84 -5.40 -10.73 -15.95
C PRO A 84 -3.95 -10.24 -15.93
N THR A 85 -3.57 -9.20 -16.67
CA THR A 85 -2.14 -8.92 -16.88
C THR A 85 -1.49 -8.14 -15.74
N CYS A 86 -2.25 -7.34 -14.99
CA CYS A 86 -1.81 -6.65 -13.78
C CYS A 86 -0.40 -6.04 -13.81
N ASP A 87 -0.03 -5.50 -14.97
CA ASP A 87 1.31 -4.95 -15.21
C ASP A 87 1.47 -3.55 -14.62
N MET A 88 0.35 -2.87 -14.35
CA MET A 88 0.31 -1.46 -13.97
C MET A 88 -0.45 -1.26 -12.67
N SER A 89 0.15 -0.51 -11.75
CA SER A 89 -0.38 -0.23 -10.42
C SER A 89 -0.40 1.26 -10.12
N LEU A 90 -1.40 1.67 -9.35
CA LEU A 90 -1.47 2.99 -8.73
C LEU A 90 -1.10 2.86 -7.26
N PHE A 91 -0.34 3.83 -6.73
CA PHE A 91 -0.36 4.10 -5.31
C PHE A 91 -1.61 4.93 -5.01
N ALA A 92 -2.49 4.38 -4.18
CA ALA A 92 -3.84 4.87 -4.02
C ALA A 92 -4.35 4.73 -2.59
N ILE A 93 -5.39 5.51 -2.29
CA ILE A 93 -6.29 5.27 -1.17
C ILE A 93 -7.54 4.62 -1.76
N PHE A 94 -7.92 3.47 -1.22
CA PHE A 94 -9.08 2.72 -1.66
C PHE A 94 -9.87 2.16 -0.50
N ILE A 95 -11.15 1.93 -0.75
CA ILE A 95 -12.10 1.36 0.20
C ILE A 95 -12.16 -0.15 -0.01
N VAL A 96 -12.05 -0.89 1.09
CA VAL A 96 -12.25 -2.34 1.13
C VAL A 96 -13.39 -2.70 2.07
N HIS A 97 -14.15 -3.73 1.73
CA HIS A 97 -15.18 -4.29 2.59
C HIS A 97 -14.55 -5.26 3.60
N VAL A 98 -14.99 -5.16 4.84
CA VAL A 98 -14.50 -5.97 5.95
C VAL A 98 -15.69 -6.51 6.73
N TYR A 99 -15.69 -7.81 6.99
CA TYR A 99 -16.69 -8.47 7.83
C TYR A 99 -15.97 -9.32 8.88
N ALA A 100 -16.32 -9.16 10.16
CA ALA A 100 -15.65 -9.84 11.27
C ALA A 100 -14.11 -9.72 11.26
N GLY A 101 -13.60 -8.56 10.83
CA GLY A 101 -12.17 -8.33 10.70
C GLY A 101 -11.50 -9.16 9.60
N ILE A 102 -12.23 -9.55 8.55
CA ILE A 102 -11.72 -10.28 7.38
C ILE A 102 -12.08 -9.48 6.12
N LEU A 103 -11.13 -9.36 5.18
CA LEU A 103 -11.38 -8.72 3.88
C LEU A 103 -12.36 -9.54 3.02
N GLU A 104 -13.46 -8.90 2.62
CA GLU A 104 -14.43 -9.50 1.73
C GLU A 104 -14.04 -9.28 0.27
N ARG A 105 -13.65 -10.37 -0.41
CA ARG A 105 -13.10 -10.30 -1.77
C ARG A 105 -14.14 -10.14 -2.88
N PHE A 106 -15.43 -10.30 -2.54
CA PHE A 106 -16.55 -10.26 -3.48
C PHE A 106 -16.97 -8.83 -3.83
N TYR A 107 -16.74 -7.88 -2.93
CA TYR A 107 -17.05 -6.48 -3.19
C TYR A 107 -15.90 -5.80 -3.94
N PRO A 108 -16.22 -4.91 -4.89
CA PRO A 108 -15.21 -4.21 -5.66
C PRO A 108 -14.45 -3.23 -4.77
N VAL A 109 -13.14 -3.15 -4.99
CA VAL A 109 -12.30 -2.12 -4.38
C VAL A 109 -12.59 -0.78 -5.05
N GLN A 110 -12.90 0.26 -4.27
CA GLN A 110 -13.18 1.60 -4.79
C GLN A 110 -11.99 2.53 -4.52
N VAL A 111 -11.34 3.02 -5.58
CA VAL A 111 -10.29 4.03 -5.47
C VAL A 111 -10.94 5.40 -5.20
N VAL A 112 -10.45 6.09 -4.17
CA VAL A 112 -10.93 7.44 -3.79
C VAL A 112 -9.86 8.52 -3.95
N TRP A 113 -8.59 8.11 -4.05
CA TRP A 113 -7.46 8.99 -4.31
C TRP A 113 -6.31 8.20 -4.92
N CYS A 114 -5.48 8.82 -5.77
CA CYS A 114 -4.24 8.21 -6.25
C CYS A 114 -3.16 9.23 -6.59
N ALA A 115 -1.90 8.89 -6.30
CA ALA A 115 -0.74 9.75 -6.50
C ALA A 115 -0.32 9.85 -7.98
N ASN A 116 -0.36 8.72 -8.69
CA ASN A 116 0.34 8.53 -9.96
C ASN A 116 -0.60 8.12 -11.10
N ARG A 117 -1.79 8.73 -11.18
CA ARG A 117 -2.79 8.39 -12.21
C ARG A 117 -2.24 8.47 -13.63
N ALA A 118 -1.47 9.52 -13.93
CA ALA A 118 -0.90 9.76 -15.26
C ALA A 118 0.30 8.86 -15.59
N SER A 119 0.90 8.22 -14.57
CA SER A 119 2.08 7.37 -14.73
C SER A 119 1.99 6.16 -13.78
N PRO A 120 1.15 5.16 -14.12
CA PRO A 120 1.10 3.90 -13.39
C PRO A 120 2.48 3.23 -13.35
N VAL A 121 2.73 2.43 -12.30
CA VAL A 121 4.02 1.78 -12.05
C VAL A 121 3.94 0.26 -12.15
N GLY A 122 5.07 -0.37 -12.47
CA GLY A 122 5.20 -1.81 -12.61
C GLY A 122 5.23 -2.58 -11.29
N GLU A 123 5.32 -3.91 -11.40
CA GLU A 123 5.74 -4.76 -10.29
C GLU A 123 7.15 -4.38 -9.82
N ASN A 124 7.42 -4.48 -8.52
CA ASN A 124 8.66 -4.08 -7.85
C ASN A 124 8.92 -2.56 -7.75
N ALA A 125 8.00 -1.71 -8.20
CA ALA A 125 8.00 -0.29 -7.86
C ALA A 125 8.09 -0.05 -6.34
N THR A 126 8.73 1.01 -5.89
CA THR A 126 8.94 1.30 -4.47
C THR A 126 8.26 2.60 -4.05
N LEU A 127 7.55 2.54 -2.92
CA LEU A 127 7.16 3.72 -2.16
C LEU A 127 8.11 3.82 -0.97
N GLU A 128 8.74 4.96 -0.76
CA GLU A 128 9.69 5.19 0.32
C GLU A 128 9.31 6.45 1.09
N LEU A 129 9.18 6.33 2.42
CA LEU A 129 9.22 7.48 3.31
C LEU A 129 10.68 7.70 3.72
N THR A 130 11.35 8.63 3.05
CA THR A 130 12.79 8.85 3.16
C THR A 130 13.18 9.43 4.52
N THR A 131 14.46 9.35 4.87
CA THR A 131 14.99 9.89 6.14
C THR A 131 14.85 11.41 6.27
N ASP A 132 14.83 12.13 5.16
CA ASP A 132 14.61 13.58 5.10
C ASP A 132 13.11 13.96 5.03
N GLY A 133 12.21 12.97 5.12
CA GLY A 133 10.79 13.21 5.29
C GLY A 133 9.98 13.35 4.01
N ASN A 134 10.49 12.87 2.88
CA ASN A 134 9.78 12.87 1.60
C ASN A 134 9.11 11.51 1.36
N LEU A 135 7.85 11.50 0.91
CA LEU A 135 7.20 10.27 0.44
C LEU A 135 7.43 10.18 -1.07
N VAL A 136 8.22 9.21 -1.52
CA VAL A 136 8.69 9.11 -2.91
C VAL A 136 8.24 7.78 -3.51
N LEU A 137 7.61 7.86 -4.69
CA LEU A 137 7.27 6.72 -5.52
C LEU A 137 8.24 6.61 -6.70
N ARG A 138 8.85 5.44 -6.84
CA ARG A 138 9.73 5.07 -7.96
C ARG A 138 9.22 3.82 -8.65
N ASP A 139 9.42 3.74 -9.96
CA ASP A 139 9.19 2.50 -10.69
C ASP A 139 10.35 1.50 -10.46
N ALA A 140 10.22 0.28 -10.96
CA ALA A 140 11.16 -0.83 -10.74
C ALA A 140 12.58 -0.55 -11.24
N ASP A 141 12.73 0.32 -12.23
CA ASP A 141 14.02 0.78 -12.77
C ASP A 141 14.65 1.92 -11.95
N GLY A 142 13.97 2.39 -10.89
CA GLY A 142 14.39 3.51 -10.05
C GLY A 142 13.92 4.89 -10.53
N SER A 143 13.24 4.96 -11.68
CA SER A 143 12.70 6.20 -12.24
C SER A 143 11.73 6.85 -11.27
N HIS A 144 11.89 8.16 -11.04
CA HIS A 144 10.97 8.92 -10.17
C HIS A 144 9.62 9.09 -10.85
N VAL A 145 8.54 8.76 -10.14
CA VAL A 145 7.17 8.84 -10.65
C VAL A 145 6.37 9.92 -9.94
N TRP A 146 6.45 9.99 -8.61
CA TRP A 146 5.72 10.96 -7.80
C TRP A 146 6.41 11.21 -6.46
N SER A 147 6.23 12.39 -5.87
CA SER A 147 6.59 12.62 -4.47
C SER A 147 5.71 13.68 -3.79
N SER A 148 5.67 13.66 -2.45
CA SER A 148 4.95 14.65 -1.63
C SER A 148 5.63 16.02 -1.58
N ASN A 149 6.86 16.15 -2.05
CA ASN A 149 7.69 17.36 -1.99
C ASN A 149 7.92 17.89 -0.55
N THR A 150 8.02 16.98 0.41
CA THR A 150 8.17 17.31 1.85
C THR A 150 9.59 17.14 2.39
N SER A 151 10.58 16.96 1.50
CA SER A 151 12.00 16.88 1.87
C SER A 151 12.41 18.07 2.75
N GLY A 152 13.01 17.79 3.91
CA GLY A 152 13.48 18.80 4.87
C GLY A 152 12.38 19.47 5.69
N GLN A 153 11.11 19.09 5.52
CA GLN A 153 9.98 19.70 6.25
C GLN A 153 9.69 19.03 7.61
N SER A 154 10.69 18.36 8.19
CA SER A 154 10.61 17.74 9.53
C SER A 154 9.49 16.70 9.70
N VAL A 155 9.08 16.02 8.62
CA VAL A 155 8.19 14.86 8.71
C VAL A 155 8.83 13.82 9.61
N ALA A 156 8.03 13.26 10.53
CA ALA A 156 8.41 12.24 11.49
C ALA A 156 7.71 10.89 11.23
N GLY A 157 6.60 10.90 10.49
CA GLY A 157 5.86 9.69 10.16
C GLY A 157 4.72 9.92 9.19
N MET A 158 4.05 8.82 8.85
CA MET A 158 2.88 8.79 7.98
C MET A 158 1.76 7.99 8.63
N LEU A 159 0.52 8.44 8.46
CA LEU A 159 -0.67 7.70 8.88
C LEU A 159 -1.81 7.82 7.89
N ILE A 160 -2.76 6.88 7.94
CA ILE A 160 -4.06 7.03 7.30
C ILE A 160 -5.16 7.12 8.36
N THR A 161 -6.03 8.11 8.23
CA THR A 161 -7.16 8.31 9.13
C THR A 161 -8.33 7.40 8.78
N LYS A 162 -9.29 7.25 9.72
CA LYS A 162 -10.54 6.50 9.51
C LYS A 162 -11.45 7.06 8.42
N ILE A 163 -11.21 8.29 7.96
CA ILE A 163 -11.97 8.94 6.88
C ILE A 163 -11.21 8.94 5.54
N GLY A 164 -10.08 8.23 5.45
CA GLY A 164 -9.32 8.10 4.21
C GLY A 164 -8.39 9.26 3.90
N ASN A 165 -8.05 10.09 4.89
CA ASN A 165 -7.00 11.09 4.74
C ASN A 165 -5.63 10.45 5.04
N LEU A 166 -4.72 10.43 4.06
CA LEU A 166 -3.32 10.05 4.24
C LEU A 166 -2.53 11.28 4.65
N VAL A 167 -1.86 11.24 5.81
CA VAL A 167 -1.22 12.39 6.44
C VAL A 167 0.25 12.10 6.71
N LEU A 168 1.13 13.03 6.33
CA LEU A 168 2.49 13.13 6.82
C LEU A 168 2.51 14.13 7.98
N PHE A 169 3.08 13.74 9.12
CA PHE A 169 3.08 14.56 10.34
C PHE A 169 4.50 14.77 10.87
N ASP A 170 4.73 15.89 11.56
CA ASP A 170 6.01 16.23 12.20
C ASP A 170 6.12 15.66 13.63
N HIS A 171 7.26 15.90 14.30
CA HIS A 171 7.48 15.46 15.69
C HIS A 171 6.52 16.07 16.73
N LYS A 172 5.76 17.11 16.36
CA LYS A 172 4.72 17.74 17.18
C LYS A 172 3.33 17.27 16.79
N ASN A 173 3.23 16.24 15.93
CA ASN A 173 1.99 15.74 15.34
C ASN A 173 1.23 16.79 14.50
N ALA A 174 1.91 17.84 14.01
CA ALA A 174 1.34 18.79 13.08
C ALA A 174 1.34 18.19 11.67
N THR A 175 0.25 18.42 10.92
CA THR A 175 0.15 18.03 9.51
C THR A 175 1.16 18.80 8.67
N VAL A 176 2.05 18.08 8.00
CA VAL A 176 3.00 18.64 7.01
C VAL A 176 2.43 18.52 5.61
N TRP A 177 1.78 17.39 5.31
CA TRP A 177 1.13 17.12 4.03
C TRP A 177 -0.07 16.20 4.25
N GLN A 178 -1.12 16.34 3.44
CA GLN A 178 -2.27 15.46 3.47
C GLN A 178 -2.92 15.26 2.10
N SER A 179 -3.44 14.06 1.84
CA SER A 179 -4.07 13.73 0.55
C SER A 179 -5.33 14.55 0.28
N PHE A 180 -6.02 14.99 1.33
CA PHE A 180 -7.24 15.80 1.20
C PHE A 180 -7.03 17.15 0.50
N ASP A 181 -5.81 17.70 0.56
CA ASP A 181 -5.45 18.96 -0.11
C ASP A 181 -5.12 18.75 -1.61
N HIS A 182 -5.09 17.49 -2.06
CA HIS A 182 -4.75 17.09 -3.43
C HIS A 182 -5.81 16.14 -4.01
N PRO A 183 -7.08 16.57 -4.15
CA PRO A 183 -8.15 15.68 -4.61
C PRO A 183 -7.93 15.20 -6.04
N THR A 184 -8.43 13.99 -6.37
CA THR A 184 -8.44 13.46 -7.74
C THR A 184 -9.81 13.68 -8.39
N ASP A 185 -10.65 12.65 -8.42
CA ASP A 185 -11.96 12.56 -9.06
C ASP A 185 -13.10 12.36 -8.05
N THR A 186 -12.76 12.07 -6.79
CA THR A 186 -13.72 11.78 -5.73
C THR A 186 -13.50 12.73 -4.56
N LEU A 187 -14.60 13.24 -3.98
CA LEU A 187 -14.59 13.86 -2.66
C LEU A 187 -15.15 12.86 -1.65
N VAL A 188 -14.44 12.68 -0.54
CA VAL A 188 -14.88 11.81 0.56
C VAL A 188 -15.44 12.65 1.72
N LEU A 189 -16.27 12.03 2.57
CA LEU A 189 -16.83 12.71 3.74
C LEU A 189 -15.71 13.23 4.66
N GLY A 190 -15.83 14.49 5.07
CA GLY A 190 -14.83 15.18 5.88
C GLY A 190 -13.73 15.88 5.07
N GLN A 191 -13.64 15.65 3.76
CA GLN A 191 -12.79 16.44 2.88
C GLN A 191 -13.49 17.76 2.52
N SER A 192 -12.77 18.88 2.63
CA SER A 192 -13.25 20.19 2.19
C SER A 192 -12.54 20.59 0.90
N LEU A 193 -13.32 21.02 -0.10
CA LEU A 193 -12.79 21.56 -1.35
C LEU A 193 -12.50 23.06 -1.13
N GLN A 194 -11.22 23.42 -1.09
CA GLN A 194 -10.79 24.81 -0.93
C GLN A 194 -10.96 25.57 -2.25
N GLU A 195 -11.20 26.87 -2.16
CA GLU A 195 -11.26 27.73 -3.34
C GLU A 195 -9.96 27.60 -4.17
N GLY A 196 -10.10 27.39 -5.49
CA GLY A 196 -8.97 27.15 -6.41
C GLY A 196 -8.56 25.68 -6.60
N THR A 197 -9.13 24.74 -5.86
CA THR A 197 -8.92 23.29 -6.09
C THR A 197 -9.86 22.75 -7.18
N ARG A 198 -9.45 21.70 -7.91
CA ARG A 198 -10.21 21.11 -9.02
C ARG A 198 -10.26 19.59 -8.94
N LEU A 199 -11.44 19.02 -9.13
CA LEU A 199 -11.61 17.59 -9.41
C LEU A 199 -11.35 17.31 -10.90
N ILE A 200 -10.52 16.32 -11.17
CA ILE A 200 -10.22 15.86 -12.53
C ILE A 200 -10.97 14.55 -12.74
N ALA A 201 -11.90 14.53 -13.69
CA ALA A 201 -12.71 13.35 -13.97
C ALA A 201 -11.84 12.13 -14.31
N SER A 202 -12.29 10.94 -13.92
CA SER A 202 -11.76 9.68 -14.41
C SER A 202 -12.29 9.46 -15.83
N THR A 203 -11.43 9.51 -16.83
CA THR A 203 -11.76 9.22 -18.24
C THR A 203 -11.37 7.80 -18.59
#